data_AF-A0A1I7ENY4-F1
#
_entry.id   AF-A0A1I7ENY4-F1
#
_cell.length_a   1.000
_cell.length_b   1.000
_cell.length_c   1.000
_cell.angle_alpha   90.00
_cell.angle_beta   90.00
_cell.angle_gamma   90.00
#
_symmetry.space_group_name_H-M   'P 1'
#
loop_
_entity.id
_entity.type
_entity.pdbx_description
1 polymer ?
#
loop_
_entity_poly.entity_id
_entity_poly.type
_entity_poly.pdbx_seq_one_letter_code
_entity_poly.pdbx_strand_id
1 'polypeptide(L)' 'MNFTISDIEAAIEGWRMRSPSDEAFAASTEARALARLYGAVIVHGCEGVPDAGLDDAQRDALRILSAAPLGEFPQ' A
#
# COMPACT_ATOMS: atom_id res chain seq x y z
N MET A 1 7.53 10.57 5.95
CA MET A 1 7.90 9.67 4.84
C MET A 1 7.09 10.07 3.62
N ASN A 2 7.59 9.87 2.41
CA ASN A 2 6.82 10.08 1.18
C ASN A 2 6.63 8.71 0.53
N PHE A 3 5.40 8.34 0.21
CA PHE A 3 5.08 7.05 -0.40
C PHE A 3 4.85 7.23 -1.90
N THR A 4 5.60 6.53 -2.71
CA THR A 4 5.45 6.52 -4.17
C THR A 4 4.28 5.63 -4.58
N ILE A 5 3.86 5.75 -5.84
CA ILE A 5 2.87 4.81 -6.42
C ILE A 5 3.34 3.35 -6.33
N SER A 6 4.63 3.11 -6.55
CA SER A 6 5.25 1.79 -6.44
C SER A 6 5.19 1.22 -5.02
N ASP A 7 5.34 2.07 -3.99
CA ASP A 7 5.18 1.64 -2.60
C ASP A 7 3.75 1.18 -2.31
N ILE A 8 2.76 1.91 -2.85
CA ILE A 8 1.34 1.57 -2.70
C ILE A 8 1.04 0.24 -3.41
N GLU A 9 1.56 0.03 -4.62
CA GLU A 9 1.43 -1.23 -5.36
C GLU A 9 2.08 -2.41 -4.61
N ALA A 10 3.27 -2.20 -4.06
CA ALA A 10 3.96 -3.21 -3.25
C ALA A 10 3.17 -3.56 -1.98
N ALA A 11 2.53 -2.58 -1.33
CA ALA A 11 1.68 -2.82 -0.18
C ALA A 11 0.41 -3.59 -0.57
N ILE A 12 -0.23 -3.24 -1.68
CA ILE A 12 -1.40 -3.96 -2.22
C ILE A 12 -1.06 -5.43 -2.45
N GLU A 13 0.04 -5.71 -3.13
CA GLU A 13 0.48 -7.08 -3.39
C GLU A 13 0.85 -7.82 -2.10
N GLY A 14 1.53 -7.15 -1.17
CA GLY A 14 1.86 -7.70 0.15
C GLY A 14 0.62 -8.15 0.94
N TRP A 15 -0.47 -7.37 0.90
CA TRP A 15 -1.74 -7.74 1.53
C TRP A 15 -2.49 -8.80 0.74
N ARG A 16 -2.46 -8.77 -0.59
CA ARG A 16 -3.08 -9.78 -1.44
C ARG A 16 -2.48 -11.17 -1.18
N MET A 17 -1.16 -11.28 -1.14
CA MET A 17 -0.45 -12.53 -0.84
C MET A 17 -0.75 -13.10 0.56
N ARG A 18 -1.09 -12.25 1.53
CA ARG A 18 -1.46 -12.66 2.90
C ARG A 18 -2.94 -12.98 3.06
N SER A 19 -3.75 -12.65 2.06
CA SER A 19 -5.19 -12.86 2.11
C SER A 19 -5.54 -14.29 1.67
N PRO A 20 -6.57 -14.91 2.27
CA PRO A 20 -6.96 -16.28 1.94
C PRO A 20 -7.63 -16.42 0.55
N SER A 21 -8.16 -15.33 0.01
CA SER A 21 -8.67 -15.24 -1.36
C SER A 21 -8.71 -13.78 -1.83
N ASP A 22 -8.94 -13.57 -3.13
CA ASP A 22 -9.10 -12.24 -3.73
C ASP A 22 -10.32 -11.50 -3.18
N GLU A 23 -11.42 -12.21 -2.90
CA GLU A 23 -12.62 -11.65 -2.29
C GLU A 23 -12.36 -11.21 -0.85
N ALA A 24 -11.62 -12.02 -0.08
CA ALA A 24 -11.23 -11.67 1.28
C ALA A 24 -10.28 -10.46 1.29
N PHE A 25 -9.37 -10.38 0.32
CA PHE A 25 -8.54 -9.20 0.10
C PHE A 25 -9.41 -7.98 -0.20
N ALA A 26 -10.27 -8.03 -1.22
CA ALA A 26 -11.13 -6.90 -1.60
C ALA A 26 -12.10 -6.46 -0.48
N ALA A 27 -12.47 -7.38 0.42
CA ALA A 27 -13.29 -7.09 1.58
C ALA A 27 -12.51 -6.47 2.76
N SER A 28 -11.17 -6.54 2.77
CA SER A 28 -10.34 -6.07 3.88
C SER A 28 -10.30 -4.54 3.97
N THR A 29 -10.02 -4.05 5.17
CA THR A 29 -9.89 -2.61 5.42
C THR A 29 -8.67 -2.04 4.70
N GLU A 30 -7.58 -2.80 4.68
CA GLU A 30 -6.29 -2.43 4.10
C GLU A 30 -6.37 -2.33 2.58
N ALA A 31 -7.01 -3.29 1.91
CA ALA A 31 -7.19 -3.26 0.46
C ALA A 31 -8.01 -2.04 0.03
N ARG A 32 -9.08 -1.72 0.75
CA ARG A 32 -9.94 -0.56 0.47
C ARG A 32 -9.20 0.75 0.72
N ALA A 33 -8.41 0.83 1.79
CA ALA A 33 -7.60 2.00 2.10
C ALA A 33 -6.54 2.25 1.02
N LEU A 34 -5.82 1.19 0.62
CA LEU A 34 -4.79 1.26 -0.41
C LEU A 34 -5.38 1.54 -1.80
N ALA A 35 -6.53 0.96 -2.15
CA ALA A 35 -7.20 1.23 -3.42
C ALA A 35 -7.63 2.71 -3.54
N ARG A 36 -8.15 3.29 -2.45
CA ARG A 36 -8.49 4.72 -2.41
C ARG A 36 -7.26 5.60 -2.53
N LEU A 37 -6.17 5.24 -1.85
CA LEU A 37 -4.90 5.96 -1.92
C LEU A 37 -4.32 5.90 -3.35
N TYR A 38 -4.26 4.71 -3.94
CA TYR A 38 -3.80 4.48 -5.30
C TYR A 38 -4.59 5.30 -6.33
N GLY A 39 -5.92 5.29 -6.23
CA GLY A 39 -6.79 6.09 -7.08
C GLY A 39 -6.54 7.59 -6.92
N ALA A 40 -6.33 8.08 -5.71
CA ALA A 40 -6.02 9.49 -5.46
C ALA A 40 -4.69 9.92 -6.10
N VAL A 41 -3.65 9.07 -6.01
CA VAL A 41 -2.35 9.32 -6.65
C VAL A 41 -2.48 9.47 -8.16
N ILE A 42 -3.24 8.56 -8.80
CA ILE A 42 -3.50 8.62 -10.24
C ILE A 42 -4.27 9.89 -10.61
N VAL A 43 -5.37 10.19 -9.91
CA VAL A 43 -6.24 11.34 -10.23
C VAL A 43 -5.51 12.66 -10.09
N HIS A 44 -4.67 12.81 -9.06
CA HIS A 44 -3.93 14.04 -8.82
C HIS A 44 -2.59 14.12 -9.57
N GLY A 45 -2.15 13.02 -10.19
CA GLY A 45 -0.87 12.95 -10.90
C GLY A 45 0.33 13.20 -9.99
N CYS A 46 0.20 12.86 -8.70
CA CYS A 46 1.29 13.06 -7.73
C CYS A 46 2.32 11.94 -7.87
N GLU A 47 3.61 12.26 -7.87
CA GLU A 47 4.69 11.23 -7.87
C GLU A 47 4.78 10.49 -6.52
N GLY A 48 4.21 11.06 -5.46
CA GLY A 48 4.07 10.42 -4.18
C GLY A 48 3.16 11.19 -3.22
N VAL A 49 2.77 10.53 -2.14
CA VAL A 49 1.91 11.07 -1.09
C VAL A 49 2.71 11.26 0.19
N PRO A 50 2.75 12.47 0.77
CA PRO A 50 3.40 12.69 2.05
C PRO A 50 2.59 12.01 3.14
N ASP A 51 3.29 11.46 4.14
CA ASP A 51 2.66 10.81 5.29
C ASP A 51 1.57 11.70 5.94
N ALA A 52 1.80 13.02 6.03
CA ALA A 52 0.83 13.97 6.57
C ALA A 52 -0.52 14.02 5.82
N GLY A 53 -0.56 13.56 4.56
CA GLY A 53 -1.78 13.45 3.75
C GLY A 53 -2.51 12.11 3.88
N LEU A 54 -1.95 11.16 4.63
CA LEU A 54 -2.54 9.84 4.84
C LEU A 54 -3.48 9.83 6.04
N ASP A 55 -4.62 9.18 5.87
CA ASP A 55 -5.46 8.80 7.01
C ASP A 55 -4.85 7.63 7.79
N ASP A 56 -5.42 7.34 8.96
CA ASP A 56 -4.90 6.29 9.84
C ASP A 56 -4.96 4.90 9.19
N ALA A 57 -6.01 4.60 8.42
CA ALA A 57 -6.15 3.31 7.75
C ALA A 57 -5.12 3.10 6.64
N GLN A 58 -4.83 4.16 5.87
CA GLN A 58 -3.78 4.15 4.85
C GLN A 58 -2.40 3.99 5.47
N ARG A 59 -2.11 4.74 6.53
CA ARG A 59 -0.84 4.65 7.24
C ARG A 59 -0.64 3.28 7.87
N ASP A 60 -1.68 2.73 8.49
CA ASP A 60 -1.67 1.37 9.06
C ASP A 60 -1.45 0.30 7.98
N ALA A 61 -2.15 0.40 6.85
CA ALA A 61 -1.98 -0.52 5.72
C ALA A 61 -0.56 -0.47 5.12
N LEU A 62 0.06 0.72 5.06
CA LEU A 62 1.43 0.90 4.55
C LEU A 62 2.52 0.39 5.50
N ARG A 63 2.21 0.13 6.78
CA ARG A 63 3.20 -0.46 7.72
C ARG A 63 3.66 -1.86 7.32
N ILE A 64 2.94 -2.54 6.43
CA ILE A 64 3.38 -3.83 5.88
C ILE A 64 4.75 -3.72 5.18
N LEU A 65 5.07 -2.55 4.62
CA LEU A 65 6.36 -2.25 3.98
C LEU A 65 7.48 -2.08 5.02
N SER A 66 7.14 -1.60 6.22
CA SER A 66 8.07 -1.44 7.34
C SER A 66 8.45 -2.78 8.00
N ALA A 67 7.66 -3.83 7.75
CA ALA A 67 7.81 -5.15 8.34
C ALA A 67 8.71 -6.10 7.54
N ALA A 68 9.29 -5.66 6.41
CA ALA A 68 10.26 -6.45 5.65
C ALA A 68 11.68 -6.16 6.13
N PRO A 69 12.43 -7.16 6.66
CA PRO A 69 13.88 -7.06 6.65
C PRO A 69 14.36 -7.10 5.19
N LEU A 70 15.36 -6.28 4.89
CA LEU A 70 16.09 -6.25 3.62
C LEU A 70 16.47 -7.67 3.19
N GLY A 71 15.72 -8.23 2.25
CA GLY A 71 16.08 -9.43 1.50
C GLY A 71 16.77 -8.99 0.22
N GLU A 72 18.09 -9.05 0.23
CA GLU A 72 18.95 -8.88 -0.93
C GLU A 72 18.44 -9.78 -2.08
N PHE A 73 18.10 -9.19 -3.23
CA PHE A 73 17.88 -9.95 -4.45
C PHE A 73 19.24 -10.20 -5.12
N PRO A 74 19.70 -11.45 -5.29
CA PRO A 74 20.90 -11.72 -6.08
C PRO A 74 20.61 -11.46 -7.57
N GLN A 75 21.62 -10.87 -8.22
CA GLN A 75 21.68 -10.50 -9.64
C GLN A 75 21.66 -11.70 -10.58
#